data_AF-A0A426W5B4-F1
#
_entry.id   AF-A0A426W5B4-F1
#
_cell.length_a   1.000
_cell.length_b   1.000
_cell.length_c   1.000
_cell.angle_alpha   90.00
_cell.angle_beta   90.00
_cell.angle_gamma   90.00
#
_symmetry.space_group_name_H-M   'P 1'
#
loop_
_entity.id
_entity.type
_entity.pdbx_description
1 polymer ?
#
loop_
_entity_poly.entity_id
_entity_poly.type
_entity_poly.pdbx_seq_one_letter_code
_entity_poly.pdbx_strand_id
1 'polypeptide(L)'
;MSSSPLLSIETFRQAFLSGLGDLLEQPGFGVFILGLANATFDPEIHAALKAPLQYRFEQLAAICRESLSGGREVPAAPDDLVVFLKLMAIGFDGVALTEFRRADEWELQFNHIRAFRPARMTGEKVTGIHRPFDPRGFHFNKPFLRKEVFWEGELHGLEVELLYNKFPFAQFHGLLVPERREREPQYLSHLYHLYIWNLTEELGGCLPGVGFGYNSYGAFASVNHLHFQMFVREQPLPLEAEQWRHNGGEIPYPVDCLRFGSAPEAWAYLNELHREGISYNLIYRPDSLYCLPRRKQGSYEHAPWTTGYAWYEMAGGVTTTNRADYDNLDAAVIDAELSKLQL
;
A
#
# COMPACT_ATOMS: atom_id res chain seq x y z
N MET A 1 -23.88 -7.28 16.19
CA MET A 1 -23.16 -7.14 14.92
C MET A 1 -22.67 -5.71 14.86
N SER A 2 -21.36 -5.47 14.83
CA SER A 2 -20.87 -4.11 14.57
C SER A 2 -21.38 -3.69 13.19
N SER A 3 -21.87 -2.48 13.05
CA SER A 3 -22.21 -1.92 11.73
C SER A 3 -20.98 -1.94 10.83
N SER A 4 -21.17 -2.19 9.53
CA SER A 4 -20.07 -2.15 8.56
C SER A 4 -19.40 -0.77 8.58
N PRO A 5 -18.05 -0.69 8.58
CA PRO A 5 -17.34 0.59 8.51
C PRO A 5 -17.48 1.24 7.12
N LEU A 6 -17.97 0.51 6.12
CA LEU A 6 -18.02 0.94 4.71
C LEU A 6 -19.34 1.65 4.34
N LEU A 7 -20.13 2.08 5.33
CA LEU A 7 -21.43 2.73 5.11
C LEU A 7 -21.33 4.20 4.69
N SER A 8 -20.32 4.90 5.17
CA SER A 8 -20.05 6.30 4.81
C SER A 8 -18.59 6.65 5.12
N ILE A 9 -18.07 7.71 4.50
CA ILE A 9 -16.71 8.18 4.79
C ILE A 9 -16.49 8.52 6.27
N GLU A 10 -17.48 9.12 6.94
CA GLU A 10 -17.38 9.47 8.36
C GLU A 10 -17.33 8.19 9.22
N THR A 11 -18.21 7.22 8.95
CA THR A 11 -18.21 5.94 9.65
C THR A 11 -16.88 5.20 9.46
N PHE A 12 -16.34 5.22 8.25
CA PHE A 12 -15.06 4.60 7.92
C PHE A 12 -13.91 5.27 8.66
N ARG A 13 -13.82 6.60 8.64
CA ARG A 13 -12.79 7.39 9.36
C ARG A 13 -12.81 7.10 10.85
N GLN A 14 -13.99 7.15 11.47
CA GLN A 14 -14.14 6.87 12.90
C GLN A 14 -13.75 5.44 13.25
N ALA A 15 -14.20 4.45 12.46
CA ALA A 15 -13.83 3.05 12.68
C ALA A 15 -12.32 2.82 12.52
N PHE A 16 -11.71 3.40 11.48
CA PHE A 16 -10.27 3.29 11.21
C PHE A 16 -9.46 3.91 12.36
N LEU A 17 -9.83 5.11 12.83
CA LEU A 17 -9.18 5.73 13.98
C LEU A 17 -9.35 4.91 15.26
N SER A 18 -10.58 4.46 15.55
CA SER A 18 -10.88 3.66 16.74
C SER A 18 -10.06 2.36 16.75
N GLY A 19 -9.99 1.65 15.63
CA GLY A 19 -9.24 0.40 15.55
C GLY A 19 -7.72 0.60 15.68
N LEU A 20 -7.17 1.73 15.22
CA LEU A 20 -5.79 2.10 15.52
C LEU A 20 -5.59 2.38 17.02
N GLY A 21 -6.56 3.00 17.68
CA GLY A 21 -6.57 3.17 19.14
C GLY A 21 -6.53 1.82 19.87
N ASP A 22 -7.42 0.91 19.53
CA ASP A 22 -7.50 -0.44 20.11
C ASP A 22 -6.20 -1.25 19.89
N LEU A 23 -5.56 -1.06 18.74
CA LEU A 23 -4.26 -1.67 18.44
C LEU A 23 -3.15 -1.23 19.40
N LEU A 24 -3.18 0.03 19.87
CA LEU A 24 -2.17 0.55 20.79
C LEU A 24 -2.29 -0.02 22.21
N GLU A 25 -3.48 -0.47 22.59
CA GLU A 25 -3.71 -1.16 23.86
C GLU A 25 -3.06 -2.56 23.87
N GLN A 26 -2.93 -3.19 22.69
CA GLN A 26 -2.35 -4.52 22.56
C GLN A 26 -0.83 -4.52 22.72
N PRO A 27 -0.23 -5.53 23.38
CA PRO A 27 1.22 -5.67 23.48
C PRO A 27 1.85 -6.02 22.13
N GLY A 28 3.00 -5.40 21.86
CA GLY A 28 3.89 -5.75 20.75
C GLY A 28 4.47 -4.55 20.03
N PHE A 29 5.70 -4.70 19.55
CA PHE A 29 6.38 -3.70 18.74
C PHE A 29 5.69 -3.50 17.38
N GLY A 30 5.23 -4.58 16.75
CA GLY A 30 4.59 -4.53 15.43
C GLY A 30 3.31 -3.70 15.39
N VAL A 31 2.44 -3.83 16.38
CA VAL A 31 1.18 -3.06 16.47
C VAL A 31 1.44 -1.58 16.75
N PHE A 32 2.44 -1.28 17.59
CA PHE A 32 2.88 0.10 17.81
C PHE A 32 3.43 0.72 16.52
N ILE A 33 4.30 0.02 15.79
CA ILE A 33 4.86 0.50 14.51
C ILE A 33 3.75 0.75 13.49
N LEU A 34 2.77 -0.15 13.40
CA LEU A 34 1.61 0.00 12.51
C LEU A 34 0.79 1.23 12.88
N GLY A 35 0.46 1.40 14.16
CA GLY A 35 -0.28 2.56 14.67
C GLY A 35 0.45 3.87 14.41
N LEU A 36 1.75 3.93 14.73
CA LEU A 36 2.59 5.09 14.46
C LEU A 36 2.67 5.40 12.96
N ALA A 37 2.87 4.39 12.12
CA ALA A 37 3.02 4.62 10.68
C ALA A 37 1.73 5.16 10.04
N ASN A 38 0.56 4.65 10.45
CA ASN A 38 -0.72 5.18 10.00
C ASN A 38 -1.00 6.58 10.56
N ALA A 39 -0.71 6.81 11.84
CA ALA A 39 -0.84 8.14 12.43
C ALA A 39 0.06 9.17 11.73
N THR A 40 1.34 8.88 11.51
CA THR A 40 2.25 9.83 10.85
C THR A 40 1.90 10.13 9.38
N PHE A 41 1.05 9.33 8.75
CA PHE A 41 0.57 9.59 7.39
C PHE A 41 -0.57 10.62 7.37
N ASP A 42 -1.40 10.67 8.41
CA ASP A 42 -2.61 11.51 8.47
C ASP A 42 -2.56 12.46 9.69
N PRO A 43 -2.48 13.79 9.47
CA PRO A 43 -2.36 14.76 10.57
C PRO A 43 -3.48 14.69 11.61
N GLU A 44 -4.70 14.33 11.22
CA GLU A 44 -5.84 14.24 12.15
C GLU A 44 -5.72 12.99 13.01
N ILE A 45 -5.37 11.84 12.41
CA ILE A 45 -5.09 10.61 13.15
C ILE A 45 -3.90 10.82 14.10
N HIS A 46 -2.84 11.49 13.63
CA HIS A 46 -1.70 11.83 14.48
C HIS A 46 -2.11 12.67 15.68
N ALA A 47 -2.89 13.74 15.47
CA ALA A 47 -3.35 14.60 16.55
C ALA A 47 -4.18 13.81 17.58
N ALA A 48 -5.06 12.92 17.13
CA ALA A 48 -5.90 12.10 17.99
C ALA A 48 -5.10 11.03 18.78
N LEU A 49 -4.08 10.43 18.15
CA LEU A 49 -3.32 9.31 18.73
C LEU A 49 -1.96 9.71 19.32
N LYS A 50 -1.54 10.98 19.26
CA LYS A 50 -0.20 11.41 19.72
C LYS A 50 0.09 10.97 21.15
N ALA A 51 -0.82 11.25 22.09
CA ALA A 51 -0.64 10.93 23.50
C ALA A 51 -0.56 9.41 23.77
N PRO A 52 -1.52 8.56 23.31
CA PRO A 52 -1.41 7.11 23.51
C PRO A 52 -0.20 6.51 22.80
N LEU A 53 0.18 7.01 21.61
CA LEU A 53 1.41 6.60 20.93
C LEU A 53 2.67 6.92 21.74
N GLN A 54 2.78 8.13 22.27
CA GLN A 54 3.93 8.54 23.08
C GLN A 54 4.04 7.69 24.34
N TYR A 55 2.93 7.49 25.05
CA TYR A 55 2.89 6.63 26.23
C TYR A 55 3.34 5.20 25.89
N ARG A 56 2.87 4.65 24.77
CA ARG A 56 3.24 3.30 24.33
C ARG A 56 4.71 3.20 23.93
N PHE A 57 5.23 4.23 23.26
CA PHE A 57 6.64 4.33 22.90
C PHE A 57 7.53 4.26 24.15
N GLU A 58 7.22 5.03 25.19
CA GLU A 58 7.98 5.06 26.45
C GLU A 58 7.99 3.70 27.15
N GLN A 59 6.84 3.01 27.18
CA GLN A 59 6.73 1.65 27.74
C GLN A 59 7.62 0.65 26.99
N LEU A 60 7.52 0.62 25.65
CA LEU A 60 8.30 -0.30 24.83
C LEU A 60 9.81 0.02 24.89
N ALA A 61 10.16 1.31 24.95
CA ALA A 61 11.54 1.76 25.14
C ALA A 61 12.11 1.31 26.49
N ALA A 62 11.32 1.36 27.57
CA ALA A 62 11.72 0.86 28.88
C ALA A 62 11.99 -0.66 28.85
N ILE A 63 11.11 -1.44 28.21
CA ILE A 63 11.31 -2.89 28.01
C ILE A 63 12.62 -3.17 27.26
N CYS A 64 12.87 -2.46 26.17
CA CYS A 64 14.12 -2.60 25.41
C CYS A 64 15.35 -2.29 26.29
N ARG A 65 15.35 -1.15 27.00
CA ARG A 65 16.48 -0.76 27.86
C ARG A 65 16.73 -1.78 28.96
N GLU A 66 15.68 -2.25 29.62
CA GLU A 66 15.79 -3.21 30.71
C GLU A 66 16.37 -4.54 30.20
N SER A 67 15.80 -5.12 29.14
CA SER A 67 16.31 -6.35 28.54
C SER A 67 17.76 -6.21 28.10
N LEU A 68 18.09 -5.18 27.33
CA LEU A 68 19.44 -4.99 26.79
C LEU A 68 20.48 -4.72 27.88
N SER A 69 20.16 -3.89 28.89
CA SER A 69 21.06 -3.65 30.03
C SER A 69 21.35 -4.89 30.85
N GLY A 70 20.39 -5.83 30.89
CA GLY A 70 20.53 -7.11 31.56
C GLY A 70 21.14 -8.21 30.69
N GLY A 71 21.54 -7.91 29.44
CA GLY A 71 22.03 -8.90 28.48
C GLY A 71 20.98 -9.94 28.06
N ARG A 72 19.69 -9.61 28.18
CA ARG A 72 18.56 -10.47 27.81
C ARG A 72 18.04 -10.16 26.42
N GLU A 73 17.41 -11.14 25.80
CA GLU A 73 16.67 -10.93 24.55
C GLU A 73 15.45 -10.02 24.77
N VAL A 74 15.11 -9.23 23.76
CA VAL A 74 13.88 -8.44 23.72
C VAL A 74 12.80 -9.32 23.08
N PRO A 75 11.61 -9.49 23.70
CA PRO A 75 10.56 -10.36 23.19
C PRO A 75 9.81 -9.72 22.01
N ALA A 76 10.49 -9.66 20.86
CA ALA A 76 10.03 -9.00 19.64
C ALA A 76 10.40 -9.82 18.40
N ALA A 77 9.62 -9.67 17.32
CA ALA A 77 10.07 -10.14 16.01
C ALA A 77 11.35 -9.36 15.61
N PRO A 78 12.37 -10.01 15.02
CA PRO A 78 13.64 -9.34 14.70
C PRO A 78 13.48 -8.07 13.87
N ASP A 79 12.63 -8.10 12.85
CA ASP A 79 12.33 -6.96 11.99
C ASP A 79 11.70 -5.79 12.77
N ASP A 80 10.73 -6.08 13.64
CA ASP A 80 10.05 -5.05 14.44
C ASP A 80 10.99 -4.46 15.49
N LEU A 81 11.89 -5.27 16.06
CA LEU A 81 12.90 -4.80 16.99
C LEU A 81 13.85 -3.82 16.30
N VAL A 82 14.35 -4.16 15.11
CA VAL A 82 15.25 -3.28 14.35
C VAL A 82 14.57 -1.97 14.01
N VAL A 83 13.31 -1.99 13.57
CA VAL A 83 12.52 -0.76 13.34
C VAL A 83 12.42 0.05 14.62
N PHE A 84 12.04 -0.57 15.73
CA PHE A 84 11.83 0.14 16.98
C PHE A 84 13.12 0.71 17.57
N LEU A 85 14.25 0.03 17.44
CA LEU A 85 15.55 0.56 17.85
C LEU A 85 15.94 1.80 17.04
N LYS A 86 15.62 1.86 15.73
CA LYS A 86 15.79 3.08 14.93
C LYS A 86 14.90 4.21 15.46
N LEU A 87 13.64 3.92 15.81
CA LEU A 87 12.74 4.89 16.45
C LEU A 87 13.28 5.40 17.79
N MET A 88 13.85 4.52 18.63
CA MET A 88 14.50 4.91 19.87
C MET A 88 15.71 5.84 19.65
N ALA A 89 16.45 5.64 18.55
CA ALA A 89 17.62 6.44 18.23
C ALA A 89 17.26 7.88 17.81
N ILE A 90 16.15 8.07 17.10
CA ILE A 90 15.67 9.40 16.69
C ILE A 90 14.73 10.06 17.71
N GLY A 91 14.13 9.27 18.60
CA GLY A 91 13.12 9.72 19.54
C GLY A 91 11.72 9.81 18.92
N PHE A 92 10.69 9.80 19.77
CA PHE A 92 9.28 9.83 19.34
C PHE A 92 8.96 11.07 18.49
N ASP A 93 9.26 12.27 18.98
CA ASP A 93 9.05 13.52 18.24
C ASP A 93 10.06 13.73 17.09
N GLY A 94 11.04 12.84 16.93
CA GLY A 94 11.99 12.84 15.80
C GLY A 94 11.41 12.21 14.53
N VAL A 95 10.28 11.52 14.62
CA VAL A 95 9.57 10.97 13.46
C VAL A 95 8.75 12.08 12.81
N ALA A 96 9.03 12.36 11.54
CA ALA A 96 8.32 13.41 10.80
C ALA A 96 6.97 12.88 10.31
N LEU A 97 5.98 13.78 10.27
CA LEU A 97 4.75 13.52 9.54
C LEU A 97 5.05 13.39 8.05
N THR A 98 4.15 12.70 7.35
CA THR A 98 4.18 12.64 5.90
C THR A 98 3.95 14.04 5.33
N GLU A 99 4.81 14.44 4.40
CA GLU A 99 4.69 15.72 3.68
C GLU A 99 4.48 15.46 2.19
N PHE A 100 3.70 16.32 1.53
CA PHE A 100 3.40 16.24 0.11
C PHE A 100 3.81 17.51 -0.60
N ARG A 101 4.36 17.37 -1.81
CA ARG A 101 4.54 18.47 -2.74
C ARG A 101 4.31 18.01 -4.17
N ARG A 102 4.16 18.96 -5.08
CA ARG A 102 4.09 18.71 -6.51
C ARG A 102 5.46 18.92 -7.15
N ALA A 103 5.78 18.12 -8.16
CA ALA A 103 6.76 18.45 -9.19
C ALA A 103 6.01 18.33 -10.52
N ASP A 104 5.50 19.46 -11.00
CA ASP A 104 4.56 19.51 -12.13
C ASP A 104 3.39 18.52 -11.94
N GLU A 105 3.34 17.48 -12.76
CA GLU A 105 2.27 16.48 -12.75
C GLU A 105 2.41 15.42 -11.68
N TRP A 106 3.58 15.31 -11.03
CA TRP A 106 3.88 14.26 -10.07
C TRP A 106 3.56 14.69 -8.63
N GLU A 107 3.09 13.74 -7.83
CA GLU A 107 2.86 13.91 -6.40
C GLU A 107 4.02 13.27 -5.62
N LEU A 108 4.89 14.10 -5.05
CA LEU A 108 5.98 13.63 -4.21
C LEU A 108 5.54 13.59 -2.76
N GLN A 109 5.94 12.50 -2.10
CA GLN A 109 5.72 12.28 -0.69
C GLN A 109 7.06 12.09 0.03
N PHE A 110 7.29 12.83 1.12
CA PHE A 110 8.30 12.46 2.12
C PHE A 110 7.64 11.60 3.18
N ASN A 111 8.00 10.31 3.24
CA ASN A 111 7.46 9.35 4.20
C ASN A 111 8.57 8.82 5.10
N HIS A 112 8.87 9.54 6.19
CA HIS A 112 10.02 9.25 7.03
C HIS A 112 9.93 7.85 7.67
N ILE A 113 8.76 7.44 8.20
CA ILE A 113 8.60 6.15 8.86
C ILE A 113 8.91 4.96 7.94
N ARG A 114 8.70 5.11 6.62
CA ARG A 114 9.04 4.08 5.63
C ARG A 114 10.54 3.87 5.46
N ALA A 115 11.40 4.81 5.86
CA ALA A 115 12.86 4.62 5.91
C ALA A 115 13.25 3.45 6.82
N PHE A 116 12.41 3.11 7.79
CA PHE A 116 12.69 2.06 8.76
C PHE A 116 12.20 0.69 8.33
N ARG A 117 11.30 0.63 7.33
CA ARG A 117 10.74 -0.62 6.82
C ARG A 117 11.89 -1.59 6.44
N PRO A 118 11.85 -2.84 6.91
CA PRO A 118 12.82 -3.84 6.51
C PRO A 118 12.87 -3.99 4.99
N ALA A 119 14.08 -4.05 4.43
CA ALA A 119 14.25 -4.35 3.02
C ALA A 119 13.71 -5.75 2.75
N ARG A 120 12.65 -5.85 1.95
CA ARG A 120 12.24 -7.13 1.35
C ARG A 120 13.08 -7.33 0.09
N MET A 121 13.42 -8.57 -0.27
CA MET A 121 14.20 -8.87 -1.47
C MET A 121 13.50 -8.29 -2.71
N THR A 122 13.91 -7.10 -3.16
CA THR A 122 13.39 -6.41 -4.35
C THR A 122 14.22 -6.70 -5.60
N GLY A 123 15.37 -7.36 -5.44
CA GLY A 123 16.30 -7.69 -6.52
C GLY A 123 16.09 -9.04 -7.20
N GLU A 124 15.10 -9.85 -6.78
CA GLU A 124 14.86 -11.13 -7.47
C GLU A 124 14.37 -10.87 -8.89
N LYS A 125 15.11 -11.40 -9.87
CA LYS A 125 14.67 -11.43 -11.27
C LYS A 125 13.48 -12.37 -11.37
N VAL A 126 12.32 -11.81 -11.68
CA VAL A 126 11.09 -12.57 -11.83
C VAL A 126 10.92 -13.04 -13.27
N THR A 127 10.67 -14.34 -13.45
CA THR A 127 10.22 -14.92 -14.72
C THR A 127 8.71 -15.20 -14.65
N GLY A 128 7.96 -14.76 -15.67
CA GLY A 128 6.50 -14.92 -15.73
C GLY A 128 5.70 -13.97 -14.81
N ILE A 129 4.42 -14.29 -14.62
CA ILE A 129 3.43 -13.48 -13.88
C ILE A 129 2.61 -14.28 -12.87
N HIS A 130 2.98 -15.54 -12.64
CA HIS A 130 2.28 -16.43 -11.74
C HIS A 130 3.28 -17.22 -10.91
N ARG A 131 3.01 -17.32 -9.61
CA ARG A 131 3.68 -18.23 -8.69
C ARG A 131 2.60 -18.86 -7.81
N PRO A 132 2.60 -20.19 -7.61
CA PRO A 132 1.68 -20.83 -6.69
C PRO A 132 1.79 -20.26 -5.28
N PHE A 133 0.69 -20.31 -4.53
CA PHE A 133 0.67 -19.93 -3.12
C PHE A 133 1.71 -20.75 -2.33
N ASP A 134 2.49 -20.08 -1.49
CA ASP A 134 3.50 -20.70 -0.64
C ASP A 134 3.11 -20.57 0.84
N PRO A 135 2.68 -21.66 1.51
CA PRO A 135 2.31 -21.63 2.93
C PRO A 135 3.49 -21.31 3.86
N ARG A 136 4.74 -21.45 3.38
CA ARG A 136 5.94 -21.06 4.15
C ARG A 136 6.25 -19.58 3.98
N GLY A 137 5.93 -19.00 2.83
CA GLY A 137 6.09 -17.58 2.54
C GLY A 137 5.21 -16.68 3.41
N PHE A 138 5.38 -15.36 3.25
CA PHE A 138 4.52 -14.37 3.91
C PHE A 138 3.14 -14.34 3.25
N HIS A 139 2.08 -14.52 4.04
CA HIS A 139 0.69 -14.59 3.57
C HIS A 139 -0.28 -14.16 4.69
N PHE A 140 -1.51 -13.76 4.35
CA PHE A 140 -2.48 -13.27 5.34
C PHE A 140 -2.99 -14.32 6.35
N ASN A 141 -2.85 -15.62 6.06
CA ASN A 141 -3.14 -16.70 7.02
C ASN A 141 -2.17 -16.80 8.21
N LYS A 142 -1.13 -15.95 8.32
CA LYS A 142 -0.19 -16.02 9.45
C LYS A 142 -0.89 -15.54 10.75
N PRO A 143 -0.79 -16.29 11.86
CA PRO A 143 -1.48 -15.92 13.11
C PRO A 143 -1.12 -14.54 13.66
N PHE A 144 0.11 -14.07 13.44
CA PHE A 144 0.53 -12.77 13.95
C PHE A 144 -0.16 -11.58 13.25
N LEU A 145 -0.69 -11.77 12.03
CA LEU A 145 -1.41 -10.73 11.29
C LEU A 145 -2.86 -10.55 11.73
N ARG A 146 -3.39 -11.44 12.57
CA ARG A 146 -4.79 -11.37 13.02
C ARG A 146 -5.09 -10.09 13.79
N LYS A 147 -4.11 -9.59 14.51
CA LYS A 147 -4.21 -8.31 15.23
C LYS A 147 -4.34 -7.13 14.27
N GLU A 148 -3.82 -7.23 13.04
CA GLU A 148 -3.81 -6.16 12.05
C GLU A 148 -5.11 -6.09 11.23
N VAL A 149 -6.07 -7.00 11.48
CA VAL A 149 -7.40 -6.99 10.85
C VAL A 149 -8.17 -5.79 11.38
N PHE A 150 -8.49 -4.86 10.49
CA PHE A 150 -9.35 -3.71 10.75
C PHE A 150 -10.82 -4.14 10.77
N TRP A 151 -11.23 -4.95 9.80
CA TRP A 151 -12.60 -5.42 9.66
C TRP A 151 -12.66 -6.76 8.93
N GLU A 152 -13.67 -7.57 9.26
CA GLU A 152 -13.99 -8.82 8.57
C GLU A 152 -15.50 -8.92 8.36
N GLY A 153 -15.92 -9.48 7.22
CA GLY A 153 -17.32 -9.66 6.90
C GLY A 153 -17.53 -10.20 5.48
N GLU A 154 -18.76 -10.10 4.99
CA GLU A 154 -19.10 -10.47 3.62
C GLU A 154 -19.32 -9.20 2.80
N LEU A 155 -18.69 -9.12 1.62
CA LEU A 155 -18.93 -8.09 0.61
C LEU A 155 -19.14 -8.77 -0.73
N HIS A 156 -20.25 -8.47 -1.42
CA HIS A 156 -20.59 -9.03 -2.73
C HIS A 156 -20.54 -10.57 -2.77
N GLY A 157 -20.96 -11.22 -1.67
CA GLY A 157 -21.02 -12.68 -1.57
C GLY A 157 -19.68 -13.37 -1.26
N LEU A 158 -18.59 -12.63 -1.09
CA LEU A 158 -17.29 -13.18 -0.68
C LEU A 158 -16.97 -12.81 0.78
N GLU A 159 -16.42 -13.78 1.55
CA GLU A 159 -15.76 -13.49 2.83
C GLU A 159 -14.54 -12.61 2.55
N VAL A 160 -14.44 -11.49 3.24
CA VAL A 160 -13.34 -10.53 3.11
C VAL A 160 -12.77 -10.16 4.46
N GLU A 161 -11.47 -9.91 4.45
CA GLU A 161 -10.79 -9.21 5.53
C GLU A 161 -10.16 -7.93 4.98
N LEU A 162 -10.34 -6.84 5.71
CA LEU A 162 -9.61 -5.60 5.50
C LEU A 162 -8.59 -5.47 6.62
N LEU A 163 -7.32 -5.43 6.27
CA LEU A 163 -6.22 -5.22 7.22
C LEU A 163 -5.67 -3.80 7.08
N TYR A 164 -5.14 -3.24 8.15
CA TYR A 164 -4.30 -2.05 8.06
C TYR A 164 -3.02 -2.37 7.29
N ASN A 165 -2.58 -1.47 6.41
CA ASN A 165 -1.23 -1.56 5.90
C ASN A 165 -0.25 -1.09 6.98
N LYS A 166 0.73 -1.92 7.34
CA LYS A 166 1.75 -1.60 8.36
C LYS A 166 2.62 -0.40 8.02
N PHE A 167 2.85 -0.14 6.74
CA PHE A 167 3.62 1.00 6.26
C PHE A 167 2.82 1.66 5.13
N PRO A 168 1.84 2.52 5.46
CA PRO A 168 0.99 3.13 4.45
C PRO A 168 1.79 4.12 3.59
N PHE A 169 1.28 4.33 2.37
CA PHE A 169 1.75 5.32 1.39
C PHE A 169 0.56 5.95 0.65
N ALA A 170 -0.66 5.68 1.12
CA ALA A 170 -1.89 6.25 0.61
C ALA A 170 -2.81 6.51 1.82
N GLN A 171 -3.75 7.45 1.67
CA GLN A 171 -4.68 7.77 2.74
C GLN A 171 -5.63 6.59 2.99
N PHE A 172 -5.82 6.24 4.26
CA PHE A 172 -6.54 5.06 4.72
C PHE A 172 -6.12 3.76 4.02
N HIS A 173 -4.81 3.57 3.84
CA HIS A 173 -4.28 2.42 3.11
C HIS A 173 -4.58 1.10 3.83
N GLY A 174 -5.49 0.32 3.26
CA GLY A 174 -5.87 -1.01 3.71
C GLY A 174 -5.47 -2.12 2.73
N LEU A 175 -5.51 -3.36 3.19
CA LEU A 175 -5.30 -4.56 2.40
C LEU A 175 -6.59 -5.39 2.42
N LEU A 176 -7.33 -5.38 1.31
CA LEU A 176 -8.52 -6.21 1.12
C LEU A 176 -8.09 -7.58 0.63
N VAL A 177 -8.42 -8.61 1.42
CA VAL A 177 -8.08 -10.01 1.18
C VAL A 177 -9.39 -10.79 1.00
N PRO A 178 -9.80 -11.10 -0.25
CA PRO A 178 -10.97 -11.93 -0.48
C PRO A 178 -10.63 -13.40 -0.18
N GLU A 179 -11.59 -14.11 0.40
CA GLU A 179 -11.58 -15.55 0.58
C GLU A 179 -10.24 -16.09 1.10
N ARG A 180 -9.69 -15.43 2.13
CA ARG A 180 -8.34 -15.69 2.68
C ARG A 180 -8.04 -17.19 2.89
N ARG A 181 -9.05 -18.00 3.20
CA ARG A 181 -8.95 -19.44 3.46
C ARG A 181 -8.69 -20.27 2.20
N GLU A 182 -9.08 -19.79 1.02
CA GLU A 182 -8.87 -20.44 -0.28
C GLU A 182 -7.41 -20.38 -0.75
N ARG A 183 -6.59 -19.50 -0.12
CA ARG A 183 -5.14 -19.42 -0.37
C ARG A 183 -4.81 -19.15 -1.84
N GLU A 184 -5.61 -18.29 -2.47
CA GLU A 184 -5.38 -17.88 -3.84
C GLU A 184 -4.01 -17.18 -3.96
N PRO A 185 -3.16 -17.56 -4.93
CA PRO A 185 -1.91 -16.87 -5.16
C PRO A 185 -2.16 -15.41 -5.56
N GLN A 186 -1.11 -14.57 -5.52
CA GLN A 186 -1.19 -13.21 -6.07
C GLN A 186 -1.24 -13.25 -7.61
N TYR A 187 -2.39 -13.65 -8.15
CA TYR A 187 -2.71 -13.80 -9.56
C TYR A 187 -4.17 -13.48 -9.77
N LEU A 188 -4.48 -12.58 -10.72
CA LEU A 188 -5.82 -12.07 -10.90
C LEU A 188 -6.62 -13.04 -11.79
N SER A 189 -7.68 -13.63 -11.26
CA SER A 189 -8.65 -14.39 -12.07
C SER A 189 -9.75 -13.47 -12.61
N HIS A 190 -10.51 -13.94 -13.60
CA HIS A 190 -11.67 -13.21 -14.13
C HIS A 190 -12.69 -12.92 -13.02
N LEU A 191 -12.92 -13.90 -12.15
CA LEU A 191 -13.84 -13.78 -11.01
C LEU A 191 -13.42 -12.63 -10.11
N TYR A 192 -12.14 -12.57 -9.70
CA TYR A 192 -11.67 -11.51 -8.80
C TYR A 192 -11.55 -10.15 -9.47
N HIS A 193 -11.33 -10.10 -10.79
CA HIS A 193 -11.42 -8.86 -11.55
C HIS A 193 -12.84 -8.27 -11.54
N LEU A 194 -13.85 -9.09 -11.87
CA LEU A 194 -15.25 -8.65 -11.83
C LEU A 194 -15.70 -8.29 -10.41
N TYR A 195 -15.27 -9.09 -9.43
CA TYR A 195 -15.55 -8.84 -8.02
C TYR A 195 -15.06 -7.45 -7.59
N ILE A 196 -13.76 -7.17 -7.77
CA ILE A 196 -13.20 -5.91 -7.28
C ILE A 196 -13.72 -4.72 -8.08
N TRP A 197 -14.01 -4.90 -9.38
CA TRP A 197 -14.68 -3.87 -10.18
C TRP A 197 -16.02 -3.48 -9.54
N ASN A 198 -16.94 -4.45 -9.39
CA ASN A 198 -18.28 -4.19 -8.85
C ASN A 198 -18.23 -3.65 -7.43
N LEU A 199 -17.32 -4.16 -6.59
CA LEU A 199 -17.15 -3.65 -5.24
C LEU A 199 -16.68 -2.18 -5.26
N THR A 200 -15.77 -1.81 -6.16
CA THR A 200 -15.30 -0.44 -6.29
C THR A 200 -16.43 0.50 -6.71
N GLU A 201 -17.28 0.08 -7.65
CA GLU A 201 -18.48 0.85 -8.05
C GLU A 201 -19.41 1.11 -6.88
N GLU A 202 -19.79 0.06 -6.14
CA GLU A 202 -20.70 0.19 -4.99
C GLU A 202 -20.11 1.11 -3.91
N LEU A 203 -18.85 0.86 -3.54
CA LEU A 203 -18.19 1.66 -2.51
C LEU A 203 -18.01 3.12 -2.94
N GLY A 204 -17.91 3.41 -4.24
CA GLY A 204 -17.85 4.77 -4.77
C GLY A 204 -19.04 5.65 -4.34
N GLY A 205 -20.23 5.05 -4.17
CA GLY A 205 -21.43 5.75 -3.70
C GLY A 205 -21.41 6.13 -2.21
N CYS A 206 -20.65 5.40 -1.38
CA CYS A 206 -20.63 5.57 0.08
C CYS A 206 -19.30 6.15 0.59
N LEU A 207 -18.21 5.91 -0.13
CA LEU A 207 -16.84 6.29 0.21
C LEU A 207 -16.24 7.11 -0.94
N PRO A 208 -16.60 8.40 -1.08
CA PRO A 208 -16.01 9.26 -2.10
C PRO A 208 -14.48 9.21 -2.06
N GLY A 209 -13.87 8.97 -3.22
CA GLY A 209 -12.42 8.84 -3.34
C GLY A 209 -11.86 7.43 -3.12
N VAL A 210 -12.70 6.42 -2.85
CA VAL A 210 -12.27 5.02 -2.74
C VAL A 210 -11.66 4.50 -4.04
N GLY A 211 -10.61 3.68 -3.91
CA GLY A 211 -10.07 2.93 -5.02
C GLY A 211 -9.23 1.75 -4.53
N PHE A 212 -8.87 0.88 -5.48
CA PHE A 212 -8.07 -0.30 -5.19
C PHE A 212 -6.89 -0.43 -6.14
N GLY A 213 -5.69 -0.44 -5.57
CA GLY A 213 -4.46 -0.78 -6.27
C GLY A 213 -4.25 -2.29 -6.34
N TYR A 214 -3.74 -2.79 -7.45
CA TYR A 214 -3.30 -4.18 -7.59
C TYR A 214 -1.92 -4.26 -8.23
N ASN A 215 -1.05 -5.05 -7.63
CA ASN A 215 0.26 -5.39 -8.18
C ASN A 215 0.21 -6.85 -8.63
N SER A 216 0.43 -7.11 -9.92
CA SER A 216 0.66 -8.47 -10.40
C SER A 216 2.04 -8.99 -9.96
N TYR A 217 2.24 -10.31 -10.04
CA TYR A 217 3.57 -10.88 -9.83
C TYR A 217 4.56 -10.33 -10.87
N GLY A 218 5.75 -9.95 -10.41
CA GLY A 218 6.73 -9.21 -11.21
C GLY A 218 6.47 -7.71 -11.31
N ALA A 219 5.38 -7.18 -10.71
CA ALA A 219 5.08 -5.75 -10.62
C ALA A 219 5.10 -5.20 -9.18
N PHE A 220 6.12 -5.56 -8.38
CA PHE A 220 6.24 -5.23 -6.94
C PHE A 220 5.10 -5.78 -6.07
N ALA A 221 4.52 -6.91 -6.45
CA ALA A 221 3.78 -7.75 -5.52
C ALA A 221 4.75 -8.39 -4.51
N SER A 222 4.63 -8.02 -3.24
CA SER A 222 5.53 -8.50 -2.17
C SER A 222 4.95 -9.61 -1.29
N VAL A 223 3.69 -10.00 -1.52
CA VAL A 223 2.96 -11.01 -0.76
C VAL A 223 2.45 -12.05 -1.76
N ASN A 224 2.55 -13.33 -1.42
CA ASN A 224 2.18 -14.44 -2.33
C ASN A 224 0.69 -14.84 -2.23
N HIS A 225 -0.15 -13.99 -1.67
CA HIS A 225 -1.55 -14.25 -1.39
C HIS A 225 -2.38 -13.13 -1.99
N LEU A 226 -3.42 -13.46 -2.75
CA LEU A 226 -4.30 -12.50 -3.39
C LEU A 226 -4.76 -11.40 -2.43
N HIS A 227 -4.50 -10.16 -2.80
CA HIS A 227 -5.00 -8.98 -2.11
C HIS A 227 -5.05 -7.77 -3.04
N PHE A 228 -5.89 -6.81 -2.63
CA PHE A 228 -6.03 -5.49 -3.23
C PHE A 228 -5.67 -4.43 -2.20
N GLN A 229 -5.02 -3.35 -2.64
CA GLN A 229 -4.60 -2.25 -1.79
C GLN A 229 -5.66 -1.16 -1.82
N MET A 230 -6.50 -1.11 -0.80
CA MET A 230 -7.55 -0.10 -0.67
C MET A 230 -6.93 1.24 -0.29
N PHE A 231 -7.45 2.32 -0.87
CA PHE A 231 -7.20 3.69 -0.42
C PHE A 231 -8.50 4.49 -0.51
N VAL A 232 -8.59 5.57 0.26
CA VAL A 232 -9.68 6.55 0.14
C VAL A 232 -9.03 7.92 0.18
N ARG A 233 -9.04 8.64 -0.94
CA ARG A 233 -8.30 9.90 -1.09
C ARG A 233 -9.21 10.98 -1.67
N GLU A 234 -9.11 12.19 -1.11
CA GLU A 234 -9.85 13.35 -1.60
C GLU A 234 -9.28 13.88 -2.94
N GLN A 235 -7.96 13.90 -3.07
CA GLN A 235 -7.31 14.31 -4.31
C GLN A 235 -7.19 13.13 -5.30
N PRO A 236 -7.44 13.37 -6.60
CA PRO A 236 -7.21 12.36 -7.62
C PRO A 236 -5.73 11.95 -7.67
N LEU A 237 -5.46 10.74 -8.14
CA LEU A 237 -4.10 10.33 -8.46
C LEU A 237 -3.60 11.09 -9.71
N PRO A 238 -2.29 11.38 -9.82
CA PRO A 238 -1.73 12.04 -11.00
C PRO A 238 -2.10 11.43 -12.34
N LEU A 239 -2.17 10.10 -12.46
CA LEU A 239 -2.58 9.46 -13.72
C LEU A 239 -4.03 9.77 -14.13
N GLU A 240 -4.87 10.25 -13.22
CA GLU A 240 -6.28 10.59 -13.49
C GLU A 240 -6.42 11.99 -14.11
N ALA A 241 -5.33 12.75 -14.26
CA ALA A 241 -5.37 14.09 -14.83
C ALA A 241 -5.78 14.10 -16.32
N GLU A 242 -6.59 15.09 -16.72
CA GLU A 242 -7.22 15.16 -18.05
C GLU A 242 -6.21 15.37 -19.19
N GLN A 243 -5.02 15.92 -18.91
CA GLN A 243 -4.03 16.15 -19.96
C GLN A 243 -3.47 14.86 -20.57
N TRP A 244 -3.61 13.72 -19.88
CA TRP A 244 -3.06 12.46 -20.33
C TRP A 244 -3.87 11.85 -21.46
N ARG A 245 -3.18 11.25 -22.43
CA ARG A 245 -3.79 10.67 -23.63
C ARG A 245 -4.80 9.57 -23.33
N HIS A 246 -4.56 8.74 -22.31
CA HIS A 246 -5.51 7.71 -21.90
C HIS A 246 -6.80 8.28 -21.26
N ASN A 247 -6.81 9.58 -20.92
CA ASN A 247 -7.98 10.33 -20.46
C ASN A 247 -8.57 11.25 -21.54
N GLY A 248 -8.06 11.18 -22.78
CA GLY A 248 -8.52 12.01 -23.88
C GLY A 248 -7.73 13.31 -24.08
N GLY A 249 -6.65 13.54 -23.32
CA GLY A 249 -5.72 14.64 -23.54
C GLY A 249 -4.67 14.36 -24.62
N GLU A 250 -3.68 15.25 -24.72
CA GLU A 250 -2.66 15.19 -25.79
C GLU A 250 -1.33 14.59 -25.32
N ILE A 251 -1.06 14.62 -24.02
CA ILE A 251 0.24 14.29 -23.45
C ILE A 251 0.32 12.77 -23.21
N PRO A 252 1.33 12.07 -23.76
CA PRO A 252 1.53 10.67 -23.42
C PRO A 252 1.95 10.53 -21.96
N TYR A 253 1.41 9.54 -21.26
CA TYR A 253 1.94 9.14 -19.96
C TYR A 253 3.33 8.49 -20.15
N PRO A 254 4.31 8.66 -19.25
CA PRO A 254 5.68 8.19 -19.48
C PRO A 254 5.83 6.67 -19.60
N VAL A 255 4.86 5.90 -19.11
CA VAL A 255 4.74 4.45 -19.25
C VAL A 255 3.40 4.09 -19.88
N ASP A 256 3.30 2.94 -20.51
CA ASP A 256 2.06 2.46 -21.12
C ASP A 256 0.92 2.48 -20.09
N CYS A 257 -0.15 3.20 -20.42
CA CYS A 257 -1.32 3.35 -19.56
C CYS A 257 -2.58 3.28 -20.42
N LEU A 258 -3.50 2.40 -20.05
CA LEU A 258 -4.80 2.26 -20.68
C LEU A 258 -5.89 2.48 -19.65
N ARG A 259 -6.94 3.20 -20.05
CA ARG A 259 -8.15 3.39 -19.25
C ARG A 259 -9.29 2.61 -19.88
N PHE A 260 -9.96 1.78 -19.09
CA PHE A 260 -11.13 1.03 -19.49
C PHE A 260 -12.35 1.51 -18.72
N GLY A 261 -13.48 1.69 -19.41
CA GLY A 261 -14.79 1.96 -18.80
C GLY A 261 -15.69 0.73 -18.72
N SER A 262 -15.15 -0.45 -19.04
CA SER A 262 -15.92 -1.70 -19.17
C SER A 262 -15.10 -2.87 -18.62
N ALA A 263 -15.64 -3.56 -17.61
CA ALA A 263 -14.98 -4.71 -17.00
C ALA A 263 -14.70 -5.85 -18.01
N PRO A 264 -15.63 -6.22 -18.93
CA PRO A 264 -15.33 -7.21 -19.96
C PRO A 264 -14.19 -6.81 -20.91
N GLU A 265 -14.11 -5.54 -21.31
CA GLU A 265 -13.02 -5.04 -22.19
C GLU A 265 -11.68 -5.02 -21.45
N ALA A 266 -11.67 -4.54 -20.21
CA ALA A 266 -10.52 -4.60 -19.33
C ALA A 266 -10.02 -6.04 -19.18
N TRP A 267 -10.91 -7.00 -18.91
CA TRP A 267 -10.55 -8.40 -18.75
C TRP A 267 -9.97 -9.01 -20.03
N ALA A 268 -10.54 -8.69 -21.19
CA ALA A 268 -10.02 -9.17 -22.47
C ALA A 268 -8.54 -8.79 -22.64
N TYR A 269 -8.20 -7.53 -22.36
CA TYR A 269 -6.82 -7.06 -22.40
C TYR A 269 -5.94 -7.69 -21.32
N LEU A 270 -6.42 -7.79 -20.08
CA LEU A 270 -5.67 -8.45 -18.99
C LEU A 270 -5.35 -9.91 -19.32
N ASN A 271 -6.28 -10.61 -19.98
CA ASN A 271 -6.08 -11.98 -20.42
C ASN A 271 -5.04 -12.10 -21.54
N GLU A 272 -4.90 -11.09 -22.41
CA GLU A 272 -3.79 -10.99 -23.36
C GLU A 272 -2.45 -10.81 -22.63
N LEU A 273 -2.38 -9.90 -21.66
CA LEU A 273 -1.19 -9.74 -20.81
C LEU A 273 -0.84 -11.05 -20.08
N HIS A 274 -1.85 -11.83 -19.67
CA HIS A 274 -1.64 -13.13 -19.04
C HIS A 274 -0.99 -14.14 -19.99
N ARG A 275 -1.51 -14.23 -21.21
CA ARG A 275 -0.97 -15.11 -22.24
C ARG A 275 0.45 -14.74 -22.65
N GLU A 276 0.77 -13.45 -22.68
CA GLU A 276 2.10 -12.94 -23.01
C GLU A 276 3.05 -12.93 -21.81
N GLY A 277 2.53 -13.21 -20.61
CA GLY A 277 3.28 -13.17 -19.37
C GLY A 277 3.82 -11.78 -19.06
N ILE A 278 3.07 -10.72 -19.35
CA ILE A 278 3.42 -9.32 -19.07
C ILE A 278 2.94 -8.95 -17.66
N SER A 279 3.83 -8.37 -16.86
CA SER A 279 3.48 -7.84 -15.54
C SER A 279 2.82 -6.47 -15.69
N TYR A 280 1.88 -6.18 -14.81
CA TYR A 280 1.08 -4.96 -14.83
C TYR A 280 0.74 -4.48 -13.42
N ASN A 281 0.45 -3.19 -13.30
CA ASN A 281 -0.21 -2.59 -12.13
C ASN A 281 -1.62 -2.14 -12.53
N LEU A 282 -2.57 -2.24 -11.61
CA LEU A 282 -3.94 -1.78 -11.83
C LEU A 282 -4.35 -0.76 -10.76
N ILE A 283 -5.20 0.17 -11.15
CA ILE A 283 -5.93 1.06 -10.25
C ILE A 283 -7.40 0.99 -10.63
N TYR A 284 -8.21 0.39 -9.77
CA TYR A 284 -9.67 0.40 -9.87
C TYR A 284 -10.20 1.69 -9.25
N ARG A 285 -11.06 2.37 -9.99
CA ARG A 285 -11.84 3.54 -9.58
C ARG A 285 -13.30 3.27 -9.90
N PRO A 286 -14.24 3.98 -9.27
CA PRO A 286 -15.60 4.01 -9.78
C PRO A 286 -15.59 4.40 -11.27
N ASP A 287 -16.39 3.71 -12.06
CA ASP A 287 -16.56 3.75 -13.52
C ASP A 287 -15.31 3.44 -14.37
N SER A 288 -14.16 3.08 -13.78
CA SER A 288 -12.95 2.84 -14.59
C SER A 288 -11.86 1.99 -13.97
N LEU A 289 -11.08 1.37 -14.86
CA LEU A 289 -9.81 0.72 -14.54
C LEU A 289 -8.69 1.39 -15.31
N TYR A 290 -7.62 1.75 -14.60
CA TYR A 290 -6.34 2.04 -15.20
C TYR A 290 -5.47 0.78 -15.19
N CYS A 291 -4.96 0.39 -16.35
CA CYS A 291 -4.04 -0.72 -16.52
C CYS A 291 -2.70 -0.19 -17.02
N LEU A 292 -1.63 -0.50 -16.27
CA LEU A 292 -0.27 -0.09 -16.59
C LEU A 292 0.59 -1.34 -16.82
N PRO A 293 0.60 -1.92 -18.03
CA PRO A 293 1.53 -2.98 -18.39
C PRO A 293 2.95 -2.43 -18.35
N ARG A 294 3.91 -3.26 -17.94
CA ARG A 294 5.26 -2.77 -17.66
C ARG A 294 6.32 -3.87 -17.68
N ARG A 295 7.56 -3.45 -17.81
CA ARG A 295 8.72 -4.30 -17.59
C ARG A 295 8.75 -4.84 -16.16
N LYS A 296 9.15 -6.11 -16.04
CA LYS A 296 9.18 -6.84 -14.77
C LYS A 296 10.19 -6.25 -13.80
N GLN A 297 9.93 -6.41 -12.52
CA GLN A 297 10.90 -6.18 -11.44
C GLN A 297 12.20 -6.96 -11.72
N GLY A 298 13.33 -6.28 -11.50
CA GLY A 298 14.66 -6.84 -11.73
C GLY A 298 15.11 -6.84 -13.21
N SER A 299 14.32 -6.28 -14.13
CA SER A 299 14.70 -6.14 -15.55
C SER A 299 15.65 -4.97 -15.83
N TYR A 300 15.70 -3.98 -14.95
CA TYR A 300 16.62 -2.84 -15.03
C TYR A 300 17.06 -2.41 -13.63
N GLU A 301 18.11 -1.59 -13.57
CA GLU A 301 18.59 -0.98 -12.34
C GLU A 301 17.89 0.37 -12.11
N HIS A 302 17.23 0.52 -10.96
CA HIS A 302 16.56 1.76 -10.61
C HIS A 302 17.56 2.87 -10.28
N ALA A 303 17.13 4.12 -10.45
CA ALA A 303 17.80 5.26 -9.86
C ALA A 303 17.86 5.13 -8.32
N PRO A 304 18.92 5.62 -7.67
CA PRO A 304 19.12 5.46 -6.21
C PRO A 304 17.99 6.02 -5.33
N TRP A 305 17.23 6.99 -5.83
CA TRP A 305 16.16 7.67 -5.09
C TRP A 305 14.86 6.84 -4.99
N THR A 306 14.70 5.79 -5.81
CA THR A 306 13.50 4.93 -5.79
C THR A 306 13.82 3.49 -5.40
N THR A 307 12.90 2.87 -4.66
CA THR A 307 12.99 1.46 -4.30
C THR A 307 12.18 0.55 -5.23
N GLY A 308 11.52 1.15 -6.23
CA GLY A 308 10.70 0.48 -7.23
C GLY A 308 9.32 1.07 -7.40
N TYR A 309 8.54 0.43 -8.27
CA TYR A 309 7.28 0.98 -8.77
C TYR A 309 6.11 0.01 -8.53
N ALA A 310 5.42 0.19 -7.40
CA ALA A 310 4.14 -0.42 -7.15
C ALA A 310 3.02 0.42 -7.80
N TRP A 311 1.75 0.04 -7.59
CA TRP A 311 0.61 0.73 -8.18
C TRP A 311 0.60 2.25 -7.92
N TYR A 312 1.02 2.72 -6.75
CA TYR A 312 1.00 4.15 -6.41
C TYR A 312 2.08 4.91 -7.17
N GLU A 313 3.29 4.36 -7.28
CA GLU A 313 4.32 4.98 -8.09
C GLU A 313 3.98 4.96 -9.60
N MET A 314 3.35 3.89 -10.08
CA MET A 314 2.83 3.82 -11.45
C MET A 314 1.69 4.82 -11.68
N ALA A 315 0.92 5.15 -10.64
CA ALA A 315 -0.13 6.16 -10.65
C ALA A 315 0.38 7.61 -10.57
N GLY A 316 1.70 7.79 -10.52
CA GLY A 316 2.38 9.08 -10.48
C GLY A 316 2.61 9.67 -9.09
N GLY A 317 2.36 8.88 -8.05
CA GLY A 317 2.92 9.14 -6.73
C GLY A 317 4.44 8.88 -6.73
N VAL A 318 5.17 9.55 -5.86
CA VAL A 318 6.61 9.32 -5.67
C VAL A 318 6.92 9.28 -4.19
N THR A 319 7.15 8.07 -3.67
CA THR A 319 7.45 7.86 -2.25
C THR A 319 8.94 7.99 -2.00
N THR A 320 9.36 9.09 -1.38
CA THR A 320 10.74 9.31 -0.91
C THR A 320 10.84 9.12 0.60
N THR A 321 12.00 8.68 1.08
CA THR A 321 12.30 8.56 2.52
C THR A 321 13.51 9.41 2.93
N ASN A 322 14.17 10.02 1.96
CA ASN A 322 15.31 10.93 2.10
C ASN A 322 14.84 12.36 1.84
N ARG A 323 15.17 13.28 2.75
CA ARG A 323 14.80 14.70 2.64
C ARG A 323 15.41 15.36 1.40
N ALA A 324 16.66 15.06 1.07
CA ALA A 324 17.31 15.67 -0.09
C ALA A 324 16.62 15.24 -1.39
N ASP A 325 16.24 13.97 -1.52
CA ASP A 325 15.49 13.50 -2.69
C ASP A 325 14.10 14.14 -2.75
N TYR A 326 13.41 14.20 -1.60
CA TYR A 326 12.13 14.90 -1.51
C TYR A 326 12.24 16.36 -1.93
N ASP A 327 13.28 17.11 -1.54
CA ASP A 327 13.37 18.54 -1.85
C ASP A 327 13.80 18.81 -3.30
N ASN A 328 14.61 17.92 -3.89
CA ASN A 328 15.31 18.22 -5.15
C ASN A 328 14.82 17.45 -6.39
N LEU A 329 14.02 16.38 -6.24
CA LEU A 329 13.51 15.65 -7.40
C LEU A 329 12.56 16.53 -8.24
N ASP A 330 12.81 16.61 -9.54
CA ASP A 330 11.95 17.32 -10.49
C ASP A 330 11.21 16.34 -11.40
N ALA A 331 10.27 16.88 -12.19
CA ALA A 331 9.45 16.08 -13.09
C ALA A 331 10.28 15.38 -14.16
N ALA A 332 11.34 16.00 -14.69
CA ALA A 332 12.16 15.42 -15.74
C ALA A 332 12.91 14.16 -15.26
N VAL A 333 13.41 14.17 -14.01
CA VAL A 333 14.04 12.99 -13.40
C VAL A 333 13.02 11.88 -13.16
N ILE A 334 11.81 12.23 -12.72
CA ILE A 334 10.73 11.27 -12.47
C ILE A 334 10.26 10.64 -13.78
N ASP A 335 10.01 11.44 -14.82
CA ASP A 335 9.62 11.01 -16.17
C ASP A 335 10.63 10.03 -16.74
N ALA A 336 11.90 10.42 -16.73
CA ALA A 336 12.98 9.63 -17.31
C ALA A 336 13.10 8.25 -16.63
N GLU A 337 12.87 8.19 -15.32
CA GLU A 337 12.90 6.92 -14.60
C GLU A 337 11.66 6.07 -14.86
N LEU A 338 10.46 6.68 -14.85
CA LEU A 338 9.21 5.98 -15.11
C LEU A 338 9.17 5.40 -16.53
N SER A 339 9.72 6.11 -17.52
CA SER A 339 9.82 5.64 -18.91
C SER A 339 10.69 4.39 -19.08
N LYS A 340 11.58 4.06 -18.14
CA LYS A 340 12.34 2.80 -18.19
C LYS A 340 11.46 1.57 -18.03
N LEU A 341 10.22 1.73 -17.56
CA LEU A 341 9.24 0.66 -17.36
C LEU A 341 8.40 0.35 -18.59
N GLN A 342 8.43 1.21 -19.61
CA GLN A 342 7.71 0.98 -20.87
C GLN A 342 8.17 -0.33 -21.52
N LEU A 343 7.24 -1.08 -22.12
CA LEU A 343 7.53 -2.41 -22.68
C LEU A 343 8.55 -2.36 -23.82
#